data_AF-A0A2H5QVD0-F1
#
_entry.id   AF-A0A2H5QVD0-F1
#
_cell.length_a   1.000
_cell.length_b   1.000
_cell.length_c   1.000
_cell.angle_alpha   90.00
_cell.angle_beta   90.00
_cell.angle_gamma   90.00
#
_symmetry.space_group_name_H-M   'P 1'
#
loop_
_entity.id
_entity.type
_entity.pdbx_description
1 polymer ?
#
loop_
_entity_poly.entity_id
_entity_poly.type
_entity_poly.pdbx_seq_one_letter_code
_entity_poly.pdbx_strand_id
1 'polypeptide(L)'
;MRAEDFLADLTPITINQAPEIDSSQVLRIAKEFSGDGTRTVGVIRKIDQASADQKALAAVQALLLNQGPPKTADIPWVALIGQSVSIATAQSGSESSLETAWRAESESLKSILTGAPQSKLGRIALVDALAQQIRKRMKVRVLNLLSGLQGKSQIVQDELAWLGEQMVQSAEGTRSLALELCREFE
;
A
#
# COMPACT_ATOMS: atom_id res chain seq x y z
N MET A 1 10.55 -10.99 6.40
CA MET A 1 9.42 -10.23 5.81
C MET A 1 9.25 -8.98 6.64
N ARG A 2 9.45 -7.78 6.07
CA ARG A 2 9.50 -6.52 6.85
C ARG A 2 8.11 -5.88 6.89
N ALA A 3 7.79 -5.13 7.94
CA ALA A 3 6.54 -4.35 8.02
C ALA A 3 6.39 -3.34 6.86
N GLU A 4 7.52 -2.86 6.35
CA GLU A 4 7.65 -2.02 5.15
C GLU A 4 7.06 -2.68 3.90
N ASP A 5 7.03 -4.02 3.86
CA ASP A 5 6.39 -4.78 2.80
C ASP A 5 4.84 -4.76 2.85
N PHE A 6 4.24 -3.98 3.75
CA PHE A 6 2.79 -3.79 3.86
C PHE A 6 2.35 -2.34 3.69
N LEU A 7 3.24 -1.38 3.92
CA LEU A 7 2.91 0.04 3.86
C LEU A 7 2.70 0.49 2.41
N ALA A 8 1.64 1.27 2.18
CA ALA A 8 1.47 1.99 0.94
C ALA A 8 2.48 3.15 0.92
N ASP A 9 3.29 3.20 -0.12
CA ASP A 9 4.25 4.26 -0.36
C ASP A 9 3.51 5.50 -0.82
N LEU A 10 3.65 6.58 -0.07
CA LEU A 10 3.12 7.88 -0.43
C LEU A 10 4.11 8.58 -1.36
N THR A 11 3.60 9.09 -2.48
CA THR A 11 4.36 9.94 -3.40
C THR A 11 3.84 11.37 -3.30
N PRO A 12 4.32 12.16 -2.32
CA PRO A 12 3.90 13.54 -2.19
C PRO A 12 4.53 14.37 -3.30
N ILE A 13 3.69 15.05 -4.07
CA ILE A 13 4.07 16.13 -4.98
C ILE A 13 3.35 17.40 -4.59
N THR A 14 3.95 18.54 -4.90
CA THR A 14 3.27 19.84 -4.80
C THR A 14 2.55 20.15 -6.10
N ILE A 15 1.52 20.98 -6.06
CA ILE A 15 0.76 21.38 -7.24
C ILE A 15 1.64 21.93 -8.38
N ASN A 16 2.69 22.70 -8.05
CA ASN A 16 3.62 23.25 -9.04
C ASN A 16 4.44 22.17 -9.76
N GLN A 17 4.56 20.98 -9.18
CA GLN A 17 5.28 19.84 -9.77
C GLN A 17 4.34 18.93 -10.58
N ALA A 18 3.03 19.12 -10.52
CA ALA A 18 2.06 18.31 -11.25
C ALA A 18 2.23 18.39 -12.79
N PRO A 19 2.52 19.56 -13.40
CA PRO A 19 2.79 19.64 -14.84
C PRO A 19 4.06 18.90 -15.29
N GLU A 20 5.04 18.77 -14.41
CA GLU A 20 6.35 18.16 -14.69
C GLU A 20 6.49 16.77 -14.06
N ILE A 21 5.36 16.10 -13.81
CA ILE A 21 5.35 14.83 -13.07
C ILE A 21 6.16 13.72 -13.76
N ASP A 22 6.31 13.78 -15.08
CA ASP A 22 7.09 12.83 -15.87
C ASP A 22 8.60 12.87 -15.58
N SER A 23 9.13 14.04 -15.17
CA SER A 23 10.53 14.22 -14.79
C SER A 23 10.76 14.06 -13.29
N SER A 24 9.69 13.87 -12.51
CA SER A 24 9.77 13.76 -11.06
C SER A 24 10.56 12.54 -10.60
N GLN A 25 11.62 12.79 -9.82
CA GLN A 25 12.41 11.75 -9.17
C GLN A 25 11.55 10.90 -8.22
N VAL A 26 10.53 11.50 -7.59
CA VAL A 26 9.60 10.82 -6.68
C VAL A 26 8.81 9.75 -7.41
N LEU A 27 8.35 10.04 -8.63
CA LEU A 27 7.66 9.07 -9.47
C LEU A 27 8.59 7.94 -9.92
N ARG A 28 9.85 8.27 -10.25
CA ARG A 28 10.85 7.27 -10.66
C ARG A 28 11.14 6.26 -9.54
N ILE A 29 11.40 6.77 -8.33
CA ILE A 29 11.64 5.92 -7.15
C ILE A 29 10.39 5.07 -6.87
N ALA A 30 9.21 5.68 -6.91
CA ALA A 30 7.99 4.92 -6.66
C ALA A 30 7.75 3.78 -7.66
N LYS A 31 8.06 3.98 -8.94
CA LYS A 31 8.00 2.90 -9.94
C LYS A 31 9.05 1.82 -9.75
N GLU A 32 10.24 2.20 -9.28
CA GLU A 32 11.31 1.24 -8.97
C GLU A 32 10.87 0.26 -7.87
N PHE A 33 10.14 0.74 -6.86
CA PHE A 33 9.64 -0.07 -5.75
C PHE A 33 8.21 -0.62 -5.94
N SER A 34 7.45 -0.08 -6.90
CA SER A 34 6.07 -0.45 -7.22
C SER A 34 5.85 -0.61 -8.72
N GLY A 35 6.42 -1.66 -9.31
CA GLY A 35 6.31 -1.93 -10.76
C GLY A 35 4.88 -2.14 -11.28
N ASP A 36 3.92 -2.47 -10.41
CA ASP A 36 2.50 -2.70 -10.73
C ASP A 36 1.57 -1.58 -10.22
N GLY A 37 2.12 -0.50 -9.63
CA GLY A 37 1.35 0.60 -9.06
C GLY A 37 0.50 0.26 -7.83
N THR A 38 0.50 -0.98 -7.34
CA THR A 38 -0.38 -1.43 -6.24
C THR A 38 0.12 -1.04 -4.85
N ARG A 39 1.36 -0.52 -4.76
CA ARG A 39 1.94 -0.07 -3.49
C ARG A 39 1.98 1.44 -3.37
N THR A 40 1.64 2.18 -4.41
CA THR A 40 1.84 3.63 -4.44
C THR A 40 0.52 4.38 -4.41
N VAL A 41 0.44 5.43 -3.59
CA VAL A 41 -0.62 6.44 -3.68
C VAL A 41 0.03 7.80 -3.97
N GLY A 42 -0.46 8.45 -5.03
CA GLY A 42 -0.07 9.80 -5.42
C GLY A 42 -0.77 10.83 -4.56
N VAL A 43 -0.02 11.75 -3.95
CA VAL A 43 -0.59 12.80 -3.09
C VAL A 43 -0.19 14.16 -3.61
N ILE A 44 -1.17 14.95 -4.06
CA ILE A 44 -0.99 16.30 -4.56
C ILE A 44 -1.29 17.28 -3.44
N ARG A 45 -0.30 18.06 -3.00
CA ARG A 45 -0.42 19.00 -1.87
C ARG A 45 -0.44 20.45 -2.33
N LYS A 46 -0.88 21.32 -1.42
CA LYS A 46 -0.85 22.79 -1.53
C LYS A 46 -1.74 23.33 -2.65
N ILE A 47 -2.93 22.74 -2.81
CA ILE A 47 -3.86 23.10 -3.89
C ILE A 47 -4.38 24.55 -3.73
N ASP A 48 -4.43 25.04 -2.50
CA ASP A 48 -4.73 26.41 -2.12
C ASP A 48 -3.79 27.44 -2.77
N GLN A 49 -2.54 27.05 -3.05
CA GLN A 49 -1.54 27.95 -3.65
C GLN A 49 -1.68 28.09 -5.17
N ALA A 50 -2.55 27.30 -5.80
CA ALA A 50 -2.69 27.24 -7.26
C ALA A 50 -3.88 28.02 -7.82
N SER A 51 -4.64 28.75 -7.00
CA SER A 51 -5.74 29.59 -7.50
C SER A 51 -5.29 30.61 -8.55
N ALA A 52 -3.99 30.93 -8.61
CA ALA A 52 -3.38 31.80 -9.61
C ALA A 52 -2.77 31.07 -10.84
N ASP A 53 -2.57 29.74 -10.79
CA ASP A 53 -1.92 28.96 -11.87
C ASP A 53 -2.88 27.95 -12.51
N GLN A 54 -3.54 28.42 -13.57
CA GLN A 54 -4.50 27.64 -14.34
C GLN A 54 -3.88 26.41 -15.01
N LYS A 55 -2.58 26.45 -15.35
CA LYS A 55 -1.88 25.33 -15.98
C LYS A 55 -1.64 24.21 -14.98
N ALA A 56 -1.24 24.56 -13.75
CA ALA A 56 -1.09 23.60 -12.66
C ALA A 56 -2.43 22.97 -12.27
N LEU A 57 -3.51 23.75 -12.18
CA LEU A 57 -4.85 23.24 -11.90
C LEU A 57 -5.33 22.24 -12.97
N ALA A 58 -5.14 22.55 -14.25
CA ALA A 58 -5.50 21.65 -15.34
C ALA A 58 -4.70 20.34 -15.28
N ALA A 59 -3.40 20.39 -14.98
CA ALA A 59 -2.57 19.20 -14.83
C ALA A 59 -3.02 18.34 -13.64
N VAL A 60 -3.34 18.95 -12.50
CA VAL A 60 -3.89 18.25 -11.33
C VAL A 60 -5.22 17.59 -11.66
N GLN A 61 -6.11 18.28 -12.36
CA GLN A 61 -7.38 17.72 -12.77
C GLN A 61 -7.22 16.52 -13.72
N ALA A 62 -6.29 16.60 -14.68
CA ALA A 62 -5.95 15.48 -15.54
C ALA A 62 -5.44 14.28 -14.74
N LEU A 63 -4.54 14.48 -13.77
CA LEU A 63 -4.06 13.40 -12.89
C LEU A 63 -5.19 12.78 -12.07
N LEU A 64 -6.08 13.59 -11.49
CA LEU A 64 -7.23 13.09 -10.73
C LEU A 64 -8.24 12.34 -11.62
N LEU A 65 -8.33 12.67 -12.91
CA LEU A 65 -9.17 11.93 -13.87
C LEU A 65 -8.46 10.73 -14.51
N ASN A 66 -7.23 10.40 -14.08
CA ASN A 66 -6.36 9.39 -14.71
C ASN A 66 -6.08 9.69 -16.20
N GLN A 67 -6.15 10.95 -16.60
CA GLN A 67 -5.83 11.48 -17.93
C GLN A 67 -4.44 12.13 -17.97
N GLY A 68 -3.65 11.96 -16.91
CA GLY A 68 -2.26 12.38 -16.88
C GLY A 68 -1.36 11.55 -17.79
N PRO A 69 -0.04 11.79 -17.76
CA PRO A 69 0.92 11.01 -18.52
C PRO A 69 0.77 9.51 -18.26
N PRO A 70 1.05 8.64 -19.26
CA PRO A 70 0.82 7.20 -19.15
C PRO A 70 1.60 6.56 -18.00
N LYS A 71 2.73 7.17 -17.59
CA LYS A 71 3.50 6.72 -16.43
C LYS A 71 2.72 6.83 -15.11
N THR A 72 1.70 7.69 -15.05
CA THR A 72 0.96 7.98 -13.82
C THR A 72 -0.41 7.30 -13.76
N ALA A 73 -0.82 6.61 -14.84
CA ALA A 73 -2.15 6.03 -14.99
C ALA A 73 -2.46 4.91 -13.97
N ASP A 74 -1.43 4.16 -13.57
CA ASP A 74 -1.55 3.02 -12.64
C ASP A 74 -1.63 3.47 -11.17
N ILE A 75 -1.33 4.75 -10.90
CA ILE A 75 -1.23 5.30 -9.54
C ILE A 75 -2.52 6.05 -9.20
N PRO A 76 -3.21 5.71 -8.09
CA PRO A 76 -4.31 6.53 -7.60
C PRO A 76 -3.79 7.87 -7.08
N TRP A 77 -4.27 8.97 -7.66
CA TRP A 77 -3.97 10.33 -7.21
C TRP A 77 -5.04 10.86 -6.26
N VAL A 78 -4.61 11.51 -5.18
CA VAL A 78 -5.47 12.19 -4.21
C VAL A 78 -4.97 13.61 -4.00
N ALA A 79 -5.90 14.55 -4.00
CA ALA A 79 -5.67 15.98 -3.83
C ALA A 79 -5.88 16.38 -2.36
N LEU A 80 -4.95 17.14 -1.80
CA LEU A 80 -4.97 17.64 -0.42
C LEU A 80 -4.60 19.12 -0.36
N ILE A 81 -5.18 19.82 0.61
CA ILE A 81 -4.66 21.12 1.04
C ILE A 81 -3.62 20.82 2.12
N GLY A 82 -2.39 21.25 1.87
CA GLY A 82 -1.31 21.03 2.84
C GLY A 82 -1.63 21.78 4.14
N GLN A 83 -1.36 21.17 5.29
CA GLN A 83 -1.39 21.87 6.58
C GLN A 83 -0.34 23.00 6.54
N SER A 84 -0.74 24.22 6.18
CA SER A 84 -0.08 25.41 6.68
C SER A 84 -0.36 25.46 8.18
N VAL A 85 0.71 25.50 8.95
CA VAL A 85 0.73 25.57 10.42
C VAL A 85 -0.27 26.61 10.91
N SER A 86 -1.41 26.18 11.47
CA SER A 86 -2.28 26.99 12.38
C SER A 86 -3.41 26.20 13.05
N ILE A 87 -3.80 25.00 12.58
CA ILE A 87 -4.82 24.19 13.29
C ILE A 87 -4.18 23.25 14.33
N ALA A 88 -3.22 23.75 15.12
CA ALA A 88 -2.57 22.97 16.19
C ALA A 88 -2.52 23.70 17.54
N THR A 89 -3.08 24.91 17.66
CA THR A 89 -3.07 25.65 18.94
C THR A 89 -4.42 26.24 19.35
N ALA A 90 -5.54 25.66 18.88
CA ALA A 90 -6.82 25.88 19.53
C ALA A 90 -7.53 24.53 19.74
N GLN A 91 -7.61 24.15 21.02
CA GLN A 91 -8.54 23.20 21.61
C GLN A 91 -8.20 21.70 21.42
N SER A 92 -7.29 21.25 22.28
CA SER A 92 -7.56 20.19 23.25
C SER A 92 -8.83 19.35 23.01
N GLY A 93 -8.65 18.13 22.53
CA GLY A 93 -9.39 16.97 23.02
C GLY A 93 -10.84 16.76 22.57
N SER A 94 -11.18 17.00 21.29
CA SER A 94 -12.44 16.46 20.75
C SER A 94 -12.26 15.92 19.33
N GLU A 95 -12.53 14.63 19.11
CA GLU A 95 -12.50 13.98 17.79
C GLU A 95 -13.43 14.66 16.77
N SER A 96 -14.50 15.30 17.26
CA SER A 96 -15.43 16.09 16.45
C SER A 96 -14.75 17.26 15.70
N SER A 97 -13.69 17.85 16.27
CA SER A 97 -12.97 18.97 15.67
C SER A 97 -12.17 18.56 14.43
N LEU A 98 -11.57 17.36 14.46
CA LEU A 98 -10.71 16.86 13.40
C LEU A 98 -11.51 16.41 12.18
N GLU A 99 -12.62 15.70 12.38
CA GLU A 99 -13.50 15.31 11.28
C GLU A 99 -14.16 16.54 10.63
N THR A 100 -14.52 17.56 11.43
CA THR A 100 -15.03 18.83 10.92
C THR A 100 -13.98 19.56 10.08
N ALA A 101 -12.72 19.58 10.53
CA ALA A 101 -11.61 20.17 9.76
C ALA A 101 -11.39 19.44 8.41
N TRP A 102 -11.52 18.11 8.38
CA TRP A 102 -11.38 17.33 7.15
C TRP A 102 -12.54 17.55 6.17
N ARG A 103 -13.77 17.75 6.69
CA ARG A 103 -14.92 18.12 5.87
C ARG A 103 -14.75 19.52 5.28
N ALA A 104 -14.31 20.49 6.07
CA ALA A 104 -14.01 21.84 5.59
C ALA A 104 -12.90 21.85 4.53
N GLU A 105 -11.87 21.01 4.68
CA GLU A 105 -10.82 20.82 3.66
C GLU A 105 -11.41 20.27 2.36
N SER A 106 -12.27 19.25 2.44
CA SER A 106 -12.94 18.68 1.27
C SER A 106 -13.82 19.71 0.57
N GLU A 107 -14.61 20.50 1.30
CA GLU A 107 -15.44 21.58 0.74
C GLU A 107 -14.60 22.67 0.06
N SER A 108 -13.47 23.04 0.64
CA SER A 108 -12.53 23.99 0.02
C SER A 108 -11.91 23.42 -1.26
N LEU A 109 -11.59 22.13 -1.29
CA LEU A 109 -11.11 21.48 -2.52
C LEU A 109 -12.19 21.42 -3.60
N LYS A 110 -13.46 21.23 -3.22
CA LYS A 110 -14.59 21.23 -4.16
C LYS A 110 -14.75 22.57 -4.88
N SER A 111 -14.54 23.68 -4.18
CA SER A 111 -14.65 25.01 -4.79
C SER A 111 -13.48 25.32 -5.73
N ILE A 112 -12.27 24.82 -5.43
CA ILE A 112 -11.08 25.03 -6.26
C ILE A 112 -11.04 24.06 -7.46
N LEU A 113 -11.38 22.80 -7.26
CA LEU A 113 -11.33 21.73 -8.26
C LEU A 113 -12.73 21.28 -8.68
N THR A 114 -13.45 22.18 -9.35
CA THR A 114 -14.88 22.02 -9.69
C THR A 114 -15.21 20.79 -10.57
N GLY A 115 -14.23 20.25 -11.31
CA GLY A 115 -14.41 19.05 -12.14
C GLY A 115 -13.64 17.82 -11.67
N ALA A 116 -13.12 17.81 -10.43
CA ALA A 116 -12.46 16.64 -9.87
C ALA A 116 -13.46 15.69 -9.16
N PRO A 117 -13.24 14.36 -9.23
CA PRO A 117 -14.09 13.40 -8.55
C PRO A 117 -13.93 13.50 -7.03
N GLN A 118 -15.06 13.55 -6.31
CA GLN A 118 -15.09 13.73 -4.86
C GLN A 118 -14.37 12.62 -4.09
N SER A 119 -14.34 11.40 -4.65
CA SER A 119 -13.64 10.25 -4.09
C SER A 119 -12.11 10.40 -4.08
N LYS A 120 -11.55 11.48 -4.64
CA LYS A 120 -10.11 11.78 -4.69
C LYS A 120 -9.74 13.10 -4.01
N LEU A 121 -10.68 13.74 -3.30
CA LEU A 121 -10.48 15.05 -2.68
C LEU A 121 -10.44 14.94 -1.14
N GLY A 122 -9.36 15.44 -0.56
CA GLY A 122 -9.20 15.59 0.88
C GLY A 122 -8.69 14.33 1.58
N ARG A 123 -8.52 14.46 2.91
CA ARG A 123 -7.92 13.41 3.75
C ARG A 123 -8.79 12.16 3.88
N ILE A 124 -10.11 12.30 3.82
CA ILE A 124 -11.03 11.15 3.84
C ILE A 124 -10.78 10.27 2.61
N ALA A 125 -10.71 10.89 1.42
CA ALA A 125 -10.36 10.18 0.19
C ALA A 125 -8.96 9.54 0.24
N LEU A 126 -7.99 10.19 0.91
CA LEU A 126 -6.67 9.59 1.12
C LEU A 126 -6.74 8.31 1.97
N VAL A 127 -7.48 8.35 3.07
CA VAL A 127 -7.67 7.17 3.95
C VAL A 127 -8.34 6.05 3.18
N ASP A 128 -9.38 6.35 2.39
CA ASP A 128 -10.05 5.36 1.56
C ASP A 128 -9.12 4.76 0.49
N ALA A 129 -8.34 5.60 -0.19
CA ALA A 129 -7.37 5.14 -1.20
C ALA A 129 -6.30 4.25 -0.57
N LEU A 130 -5.77 4.62 0.60
CA LEU A 130 -4.81 3.82 1.35
C LEU A 130 -5.41 2.48 1.78
N ALA A 131 -6.64 2.49 2.33
CA ALA A 131 -7.33 1.29 2.75
C ALA A 131 -7.62 0.34 1.56
N GLN A 132 -7.94 0.89 0.39
CA GLN A 132 -8.10 0.09 -0.83
C GLN A 132 -6.77 -0.53 -1.28
N GLN A 133 -5.66 0.21 -1.28
CA GLN A 133 -4.36 -0.32 -1.67
C GLN A 133 -3.84 -1.38 -0.70
N ILE A 134 -4.00 -1.17 0.61
CA ILE A 134 -3.67 -2.16 1.64
C ILE A 134 -4.46 -3.45 1.41
N ARG A 135 -5.78 -3.35 1.19
CA ARG A 135 -6.62 -4.53 0.92
C ARG A 135 -6.23 -5.27 -0.36
N LYS A 136 -5.96 -4.55 -1.46
CA LYS A 136 -5.48 -5.15 -2.72
C LYS A 136 -4.17 -5.92 -2.50
N ARG A 137 -3.22 -5.30 -1.81
CA ARG A 137 -1.92 -5.91 -1.50
C ARG A 137 -2.05 -7.11 -0.59
N MET A 138 -2.86 -7.03 0.47
CA MET A 138 -3.13 -8.15 1.36
C MET A 138 -3.68 -9.35 0.60
N LYS A 139 -4.63 -9.13 -0.33
CA LYS A 139 -5.22 -10.22 -1.13
C LYS A 139 -4.15 -10.99 -1.91
N VAL A 140 -3.25 -10.29 -2.60
CA VAL A 140 -2.18 -10.95 -3.38
C VAL A 140 -1.15 -11.60 -2.47
N ARG A 141 -0.72 -10.90 -1.40
CA ARG A 141 0.34 -11.39 -0.51
C ARG A 141 -0.09 -12.60 0.30
N VAL A 142 -1.33 -12.64 0.80
CA VAL A 142 -1.83 -13.79 1.57
C VAL A 142 -1.82 -15.06 0.72
N LEU A 143 -2.26 -14.97 -0.54
CA LEU A 143 -2.24 -16.11 -1.47
C LEU A 143 -0.82 -16.60 -1.74
N ASN A 144 0.12 -15.68 -2.01
CA ASN A 144 1.52 -16.03 -2.27
C ASN A 144 2.22 -16.61 -1.03
N LEU A 145 1.89 -16.13 0.17
CA LEU A 145 2.42 -16.67 1.42
C LEU A 145 1.90 -18.08 1.67
N LEU A 146 0.61 -18.32 1.42
CA LEU A 146 0.00 -19.64 1.60
C LEU A 146 0.61 -20.66 0.63
N SER A 147 0.75 -20.32 -0.65
CA SER A 147 1.41 -21.20 -1.63
C SER A 147 2.88 -21.46 -1.27
N GLY A 148 3.59 -20.43 -0.80
CA GLY A 148 4.98 -20.57 -0.37
C GLY A 148 5.15 -21.44 0.88
N LEU A 149 4.24 -21.32 1.85
CA LEU A 149 4.23 -22.16 3.05
C LEU A 149 3.88 -23.61 2.71
N GLN A 150 2.90 -23.84 1.84
CA GLN A 150 2.54 -25.18 1.37
C GLN A 150 3.73 -25.87 0.68
N GLY A 151 4.42 -25.16 -0.22
CA GLY A 151 5.61 -25.70 -0.89
C GLY A 151 6.74 -26.03 0.09
N LYS A 152 7.00 -25.16 1.07
CA LYS A 152 7.99 -25.44 2.13
C LYS A 152 7.60 -26.61 3.01
N SER A 153 6.31 -26.74 3.34
CA SER A 153 5.81 -27.88 4.11
C SER A 153 6.00 -29.19 3.36
N GLN A 154 5.79 -29.20 2.04
CA GLN A 154 6.03 -30.39 1.23
C GLN A 154 7.51 -30.78 1.24
N ILE A 155 8.42 -29.82 1.06
CA ILE A 155 9.86 -30.09 1.13
C ILE A 155 10.26 -30.70 2.47
N VAL A 156 9.72 -30.17 3.58
CA VAL A 156 9.99 -30.72 4.92
C VAL A 156 9.43 -32.14 5.05
N GLN A 157 8.24 -32.41 4.52
CA GLN A 157 7.66 -33.75 4.53
C GLN A 157 8.49 -34.75 3.73
N ASP A 158 8.95 -34.36 2.54
CA ASP A 158 9.78 -35.21 1.68
C ASP A 158 11.12 -35.52 2.35
N GLU A 159 11.75 -34.54 2.99
CA GLU A 159 13.02 -34.72 3.71
C GLU A 159 12.85 -35.63 4.93
N LEU A 160 11.75 -35.47 5.69
CA LEU A 160 11.44 -36.34 6.82
C LEU A 160 11.16 -37.78 6.38
N ALA A 161 10.47 -37.96 5.24
CA ALA A 161 10.24 -39.29 4.68
C ALA A 161 11.55 -39.96 4.27
N TRP A 162 12.43 -39.23 3.58
CA TRP A 162 13.75 -39.72 3.20
C TRP A 162 14.61 -40.10 4.43
N LEU A 163 14.63 -39.26 5.47
CA LEU A 163 15.32 -39.57 6.73
C LEU A 163 14.75 -40.82 7.41
N GLY A 164 13.42 -40.96 7.42
CA GLY A 164 12.74 -42.15 7.94
C GLY A 164 13.16 -43.43 7.22
N GLU A 165 13.22 -43.41 5.89
CA GLU A 165 13.71 -44.53 5.08
C GLU A 165 15.16 -44.90 5.43
N GLN A 166 16.04 -43.91 5.55
CA GLN A 166 17.45 -44.12 5.94
C GLN A 166 17.56 -44.74 7.34
N MET A 167 16.73 -44.30 8.29
CA MET A 167 16.74 -44.87 9.65
C MET A 167 16.38 -46.35 9.64
N VAL A 168 15.34 -46.76 8.90
CA VAL A 168 14.91 -48.16 8.82
C VAL A 168 15.94 -49.03 8.10
N GLN A 169 16.66 -48.50 7.11
CA GLN A 169 17.71 -49.26 6.40
C GLN A 169 18.96 -49.55 7.25
N SER A 170 19.11 -48.89 8.40
CA SER A 170 20.18 -49.18 9.35
C SER A 170 19.85 -50.39 10.24
N ALA A 171 20.87 -51.20 10.56
CA ALA A 171 20.70 -52.35 11.46
C ALA A 171 20.23 -51.92 12.87
N GLU A 172 20.67 -50.74 13.32
CA GLU A 172 20.28 -50.16 14.61
C GLU A 172 18.84 -49.64 14.62
N GLY A 173 18.41 -48.99 13.54
CA GLY A 173 17.03 -48.52 13.37
C GLY A 173 16.04 -49.67 13.20
N THR A 174 16.37 -50.70 12.42
CA THR A 174 15.56 -51.93 12.32
C THR A 174 15.40 -52.60 13.69
N ARG A 175 16.47 -52.72 14.46
CA ARG A 175 16.43 -53.32 15.81
C ARG A 175 15.58 -52.48 16.77
N SER A 176 15.72 -51.16 16.73
CA SER A 176 14.94 -50.25 17.58
C SER A 176 13.44 -50.33 17.26
N LEU A 177 13.07 -50.33 15.97
CA LEU A 177 11.68 -50.48 15.53
C LEU A 177 11.08 -51.83 15.95
N ALA A 178 11.84 -52.92 15.82
CA ALA A 178 11.39 -54.23 16.23
C ALA A 178 11.11 -54.31 17.74
N LEU A 179 11.94 -53.67 18.57
CA LEU A 179 11.73 -53.61 20.02
C LEU A 179 10.51 -52.77 20.40
N GLU A 180 10.25 -51.67 19.69
CA GLU A 180 9.07 -50.83 19.91
C GLU A 180 7.79 -51.57 19.55
N LEU A 181 7.76 -52.27 18.41
CA LEU A 181 6.64 -53.13 18.03
C LEU A 181 6.40 -54.23 19.07
N CYS A 182 7.45 -54.92 19.55
CA CYS A 182 7.30 -55.92 20.61
C CYS A 182 6.67 -55.36 21.89
N ARG A 183 6.94 -54.10 22.24
CA ARG A 183 6.38 -53.44 23.43
C ARG A 183 4.90 -53.07 23.27
N GLU A 184 4.42 -52.80 22.04
CA GLU A 184 3.00 -52.54 21.81
C GLU A 184 2.11 -53.78 21.98
N PHE A 185 2.69 -54.99 21.91
CA PHE A 185 1.96 -56.25 22.06
C PHE A 185 1.99 -56.85 23.49
N GLU A 186 2.70 -56.20 24.43
CA GLU A 186 2.68 -56.54 25.88
C GLU A 186 1.55 -55.82 26.63
#